data_AF-A0A7C4GPY1-F1
#
_entry.id   AF-A0A7C4GPY1-F1
#
_cell.length_a   1.000
_cell.length_b   1.000
_cell.length_c   1.000
_cell.angle_alpha   90.00
_cell.angle_beta   90.00
_cell.angle_gamma   90.00
#
_symmetry.space_group_name_H-M   'P 1'
#
loop_
_entity.id
_entity.type
_entity.pdbx_description
1 polymer ?
#
loop_
_entity_poly.entity_id
_entity_poly.type
_entity_poly.pdbx_seq_one_letter_code
_entity_poly.pdbx_strand_id
1 'polypeptide(L)' 'LTIREAAAIAKEALIKLMKDVNLPSGISEFGFEEKDLKELSEGAILQQRLLAVSPRLTTIEDIFEIYRKSLHNW' A
#
# COMPACT_ATOMS: atom_id res chain seq x y z
N LEU A 1 -13.90 22.33 2.56
CA LEU A 1 -13.27 21.04 2.93
C LEU A 1 -12.16 21.34 3.92
N THR A 2 -12.09 20.60 5.02
CA THR A 2 -10.89 20.58 5.86
C THR A 2 -9.75 19.88 5.12
N ILE A 3 -8.50 20.10 5.52
CA ILE A 3 -7.35 19.39 4.92
C ILE A 3 -7.51 17.87 5.05
N ARG A 4 -8.11 17.39 6.15
CA ARG A 4 -8.36 15.96 6.36
C ARG A 4 -9.43 15.40 5.42
N GLU A 5 -10.51 16.14 5.20
CA GLU A 5 -11.53 15.75 4.22
C GLU A 5 -10.96 15.72 2.80
N ALA A 6 -10.17 16.73 2.41
CA ALA A 6 -9.52 16.77 1.11
C ALA A 6 -8.58 15.57 0.88
N ALA A 7 -7.83 15.17 1.91
CA ALA A 7 -6.97 13.98 1.85
C ALA A 7 -7.77 12.67 1.67
N ALA A 8 -8.91 12.53 2.33
CA ALA A 8 -9.78 11.38 2.17
C ALA A 8 -10.36 11.30 0.75
N ILE A 9 -10.84 12.42 0.21
CA ILE A 9 -11.36 12.51 -1.17
C ILE A 9 -10.28 12.15 -2.19
N ALA A 10 -9.04 12.61 -2.00
CA ALA A 10 -7.93 12.28 -2.90
C ALA A 10 -7.66 10.76 -2.94
N LYS A 11 -7.73 10.07 -1.79
CA LYS A 11 -7.61 8.61 -1.72
C LYS A 11 -8.74 7.92 -2.48
N GLU A 12 -9.99 8.35 -2.28
CA GLU A 12 -11.15 7.76 -2.96
C GLU A 12 -11.09 7.96 -4.49
N ALA A 13 -10.67 9.13 -4.95
CA ALA A 13 -10.48 9.42 -6.37
C ALA A 13 -9.43 8.49 -7.01
N LEU A 14 -8.33 8.21 -6.29
CA LEU A 14 -7.32 7.24 -6.75
C LEU A 14 -7.91 5.83 -6.89
N ILE A 15 -8.66 5.35 -5.88
CA ILE A 15 -9.31 4.03 -5.95
C ILE A 15 -10.28 3.97 -7.12
N LYS A 16 -11.06 5.04 -7.36
CA LYS A 16 -11.98 5.11 -8.49
C LYS A 16 -11.23 5.00 -9.82
N LEU A 17 -10.15 5.76 -10.00
CA LEU A 17 -9.34 5.70 -11.21
C LEU A 17 -8.78 4.29 -11.44
N MET A 18 -8.25 3.64 -10.40
CA MET A 18 -7.74 2.27 -10.50
C MET A 18 -8.83 1.29 -10.97
N LYS A 19 -10.06 1.42 -10.46
CA LYS A 19 -11.21 0.62 -10.92
C LYS A 19 -11.58 0.92 -12.38
N ASP A 20 -11.58 2.19 -12.78
CA ASP A 20 -11.96 2.62 -14.14
C ASP A 20 -11.05 2.02 -15.22
N VAL A 21 -9.78 1.73 -14.89
CA VAL A 21 -8.82 1.07 -15.79
C VAL A 21 -8.62 -0.43 -15.50
N ASN A 22 -9.50 -1.03 -14.68
CA ASN A 22 -9.48 -2.45 -14.32
C ASN A 22 -8.17 -2.93 -13.67
N LEU A 23 -7.59 -2.14 -12.76
CA LEU A 23 -6.50 -2.65 -11.91
C LEU A 23 -7.03 -3.69 -10.93
N PRO A 24 -6.21 -4.68 -10.54
CA PRO A 24 -6.51 -5.58 -9.43
C PRO A 24 -6.72 -4.82 -8.11
N SER A 25 -7.64 -5.30 -7.27
CA SER A 25 -7.92 -4.76 -5.94
C SER A 25 -6.73 -4.89 -5.00
N GLY A 26 -5.86 -5.87 -5.20
CA GLY A 26 -4.69 -5.98 -4.33
C GLY A 26 -3.73 -7.07 -4.77
N ILE A 27 -2.71 -7.27 -3.94
CA ILE A 27 -1.63 -8.20 -4.25
C ILE A 27 -2.07 -9.67 -4.23
N SER A 28 -3.23 -9.96 -3.62
CA SER A 28 -3.84 -11.30 -3.64
C SER A 28 -4.19 -11.78 -5.05
N GLU A 29 -4.59 -10.88 -5.93
CA GLU A 29 -4.89 -11.20 -7.34
C GLU A 29 -3.62 -11.54 -8.16
N PHE A 30 -2.44 -11.25 -7.62
CA PHE A 30 -1.16 -11.71 -8.16
C PHE A 30 -0.65 -13.00 -7.49
N GLY A 31 -1.43 -13.59 -6.57
CA GLY A 31 -1.11 -14.85 -5.89
C GLY A 31 -0.38 -14.71 -4.56
N PHE A 32 -0.29 -13.52 -3.97
CA PHE A 32 0.29 -13.32 -2.65
C PHE A 32 -0.75 -13.51 -1.54
N GLU A 33 -0.34 -14.15 -0.44
CA GLU A 33 -1.18 -14.42 0.72
C GLU A 33 -0.52 -13.91 2.01
N GLU A 34 -1.23 -14.01 3.13
CA GLU A 34 -0.75 -13.55 4.44
C GLU A 34 0.58 -14.20 4.87
N LYS A 35 0.81 -15.45 4.45
CA LYS A 35 2.05 -16.18 4.74
C LYS A 35 3.29 -15.57 4.07
N ASP A 36 3.11 -14.84 2.97
CA ASP A 36 4.21 -14.26 2.17
C ASP A 36 4.62 -12.87 2.68
N LEU A 37 3.76 -12.21 3.48
CA LEU A 37 3.97 -10.82 3.89
C LEU A 37 5.24 -10.61 4.71
N LYS A 38 5.65 -11.61 5.49
CA LYS A 38 6.90 -11.54 6.26
C LYS A 38 8.10 -11.40 5.32
N GLU A 39 8.22 -12.28 4.33
CA GLU A 39 9.31 -12.28 3.37
C GLU A 39 9.27 -11.02 2.49
N LEU A 40 8.07 -10.61 2.04
CA LEU A 40 7.89 -9.37 1.28
C LEU A 40 8.34 -8.13 2.06
N SER A 41 8.07 -8.10 3.37
CA SER A 41 8.48 -6.99 4.25
C SER A 41 9.99 -6.97 4.46
N GLU A 42 10.61 -8.14 4.64
CA GLU A 42 12.07 -8.30 4.74
C GLU A 42 12.78 -7.88 3.44
N GLY A 43 12.20 -8.15 2.27
CA GLY A 43 12.73 -7.66 1.00
C GLY A 43 12.54 -6.15 0.79
N ALA A 44 11.39 -5.61 1.20
CA ALA A 44 11.04 -4.22 1.02
C ALA A 44 11.84 -3.26 1.91
N ILE A 45 12.14 -3.64 3.16
CA ILE A 45 12.93 -2.79 4.07
C ILE A 45 14.37 -2.55 3.56
N LEU A 46 14.87 -3.42 2.69
CA LEU A 46 16.19 -3.26 2.05
C LEU A 46 16.20 -2.19 0.95
N GLN A 47 15.04 -1.71 0.49
CA GLN A 47 14.93 -0.68 -0.56
C GLN A 47 15.16 0.74 -0.01
N GLN A 48 16.30 0.96 0.65
CA GLN A 48 16.60 2.17 1.43
C GLN A 48 16.44 3.47 0.64
N ARG A 49 16.81 3.48 -0.65
CA ARG A 49 16.68 4.68 -1.51
C ARG A 49 15.21 5.10 -1.67
N LEU A 50 14.29 4.15 -1.79
CA LEU A 50 12.86 4.43 -1.94
C LEU A 50 12.22 4.80 -0.60
N LEU A 51 12.65 4.18 0.49
CA LEU A 51 12.14 4.49 1.83
C LEU A 51 12.62 5.85 2.34
N ALA A 52 13.84 6.27 1.97
CA ALA A 52 14.42 7.54 2.40
C ALA A 52 13.68 8.78 1.85
N VAL A 53 12.90 8.64 0.77
CA VAL A 53 12.09 9.74 0.21
C VAL A 53 10.67 9.79 0.77
N SER A 54 10.27 8.83 1.60
CA SER A 54 8.97 8.85 2.27
C SER A 54 8.93 10.00 3.29
N PRO A 55 7.84 10.79 3.35
CA PRO A 55 7.68 11.84 4.36
C PRO A 55 7.53 11.28 5.78
N ARG A 56 7.34 9.96 5.93
CA ARG A 56 7.25 9.27 7.21
C ARG A 56 8.28 8.14 7.26
N LEU A 57 9.10 8.14 8.31
CA LEU A 57 10.00 7.03 8.62
C LEU A 57 9.18 5.74 8.71
N THR A 58 9.59 4.73 7.97
CA THR A 58 8.85 3.47 7.81
C THR A 58 9.62 2.35 8.50
N THR A 59 8.98 1.64 9.43
CA THR A 59 9.55 0.43 10.05
C THR A 59 9.17 -0.83 9.28
N ILE A 60 9.76 -1.98 9.60
CA ILE A 60 9.38 -3.25 8.97
C ILE A 60 7.93 -3.64 9.32
N GLU A 61 7.46 -3.30 10.51
CA GLU A 61 6.08 -3.51 10.95
C GLU A 61 5.10 -2.62 10.17
N ASP A 62 5.46 -1.37 9.88
CA ASP A 62 4.66 -0.49 9.01
C ASP A 62 4.53 -1.11 7.60
N ILE A 63 5.61 -1.66 7.05
CA ILE A 63 5.61 -2.32 5.73
C ILE A 63 4.70 -3.56 5.75
N PHE A 64 4.82 -4.40 6.78
CA PHE A 64 3.98 -5.59 6.94
C PHE A 64 2.50 -5.21 6.95
N GLU A 65 2.14 -4.18 7.73
CA GLU A 65 0.76 -3.70 7.81
C GLU A 65 0.26 -3.08 6.50
N ILE A 66 1.13 -2.41 5.74
CA ILE A 66 0.81 -1.92 4.39
C ILE A 66 0.51 -3.10 3.47
N TYR A 67 1.38 -4.12 3.41
CA TYR A 67 1.14 -5.30 2.58
C TYR A 67 -0.14 -6.05 2.99
N ARG A 68 -0.38 -6.22 4.29
CA ARG A 68 -1.60 -6.85 4.81
C ARG A 68 -2.86 -6.11 4.37
N LYS A 69 -2.87 -4.78 4.44
CA LYS A 69 -3.98 -3.94 3.95
C LYS A 69 -4.08 -3.92 2.43
N SER A 70 -2.98 -4.17 1.72
CA SER A 70 -2.93 -4.22 0.27
C SER A 70 -3.22 -5.60 -0.32
N LEU A 71 -3.51 -6.62 0.50
CA LEU A 71 -4.11 -7.87 0.02
C LEU A 71 -5.42 -7.58 -0.73
N HIS A 72 -6.23 -6.66 -0.20
CA HIS A 72 -7.44 -6.13 -0.84
C HIS A 72 -7.60 -4.64 -0.50
N ASN A 73 -7.44 -3.75 -1.50
CA ASN A 73 -7.54 -2.31 -1.31
C ASN A 73 -8.99 -1.78 -1.45
N TRP A 74 -9.90 -2.58 -2.02
CA TRP A 74 -11.34 -2.30 -2.11
C TRP A 74 -12.19 -3.55 -2.29
#